data_AF-A0A6J1WMI9-F1
#
_entry.id   AF-A0A6J1WMI9-F1
#
_cell.length_a   1.000
_cell.length_b   1.000
_cell.length_c   1.000
_cell.angle_alpha   90.00
_cell.angle_beta   90.00
_cell.angle_gamma   90.00
#
_symmetry.space_group_name_H-M   'P 1'
#
loop_
_entity.id
_entity.type
_entity.pdbx_description
1 polymer ?
#
loop_
_entity_poly.entity_id
_entity_poly.type
_entity_poly.pdbx_seq_one_letter_code
_entity_poly.pdbx_strand_id
1 'polypeptide(L)'
;MQPFINLITLILLFIVKHTLVGFSQSFLYEAMHNFGLGKRLPDYQRIFNEAKYPKPLPSTKATPYMRSPFENIYQGSRRRNDRRVYRRSFDYEAQSTGHQVLFEGTFDCKISHIAAETKGGIPILFRGGAGYNYFKVIVKAPAGHQLTGTVRVYCLDSTDDYRKESLRSRYNNYTK
;
A
#
# COMPACT_ATOMS: atom_id res chain seq x y z
N MET A 1 27.97 -30.49 -45.39
CA MET A 1 27.83 -29.41 -44.38
C MET A 1 26.70 -28.41 -44.68
N GLN A 2 26.28 -28.20 -45.93
CA GLN A 2 25.18 -27.27 -46.29
C GLN A 2 23.77 -27.60 -45.75
N PRO A 3 23.30 -28.86 -45.59
CA PRO A 3 21.91 -29.09 -45.18
C PRO A 3 21.62 -28.76 -43.72
N PHE A 4 22.63 -28.83 -42.84
CA PHE A 4 22.49 -28.53 -41.42
C PHE A 4 22.32 -27.03 -41.15
N ILE A 5 22.95 -26.18 -41.96
CA ILE A 5 22.83 -24.72 -41.84
C ILE A 5 21.41 -24.27 -42.18
N ASN A 6 20.79 -24.87 -43.21
CA ASN A 6 19.41 -24.56 -43.61
C ASN A 6 18.35 -25.02 -42.59
N LEU A 7 18.62 -26.11 -41.86
CA LEU A 7 17.72 -26.58 -40.81
C LEU A 7 17.75 -25.64 -39.59
N ILE A 8 18.95 -25.19 -39.19
CA ILE A 8 19.12 -24.28 -38.05
C ILE A 8 18.46 -22.92 -38.33
N THR A 9 18.61 -22.38 -39.55
CA THR A 9 17.97 -21.10 -39.91
C THR A 9 16.45 -21.19 -39.95
N LEU A 10 15.88 -22.32 -40.42
CA LEU A 10 14.43 -22.56 -40.39
C LEU A 10 13.89 -22.62 -38.96
N ILE A 11 14.59 -23.31 -38.05
CA ILE A 11 14.19 -23.40 -36.63
C ILE A 11 14.25 -22.02 -35.97
N LEU A 12 15.30 -21.24 -36.22
CA LEU A 12 15.43 -19.89 -35.69
C LEU A 12 14.32 -18.95 -36.17
N LEU A 13 13.97 -18.99 -37.46
CA LEU A 13 12.87 -18.22 -38.01
C LEU A 13 11.52 -18.63 -37.42
N PHE A 14 11.32 -19.93 -37.17
CA PHE A 14 10.10 -20.44 -36.57
C PHE A 14 9.94 -19.98 -35.11
N ILE A 15 11.02 -20.02 -34.32
CA ILE A 15 11.02 -19.55 -32.92
C ILE A 15 10.76 -18.04 -32.86
N VAL A 16 11.44 -17.24 -33.68
CA VAL A 16 11.26 -15.77 -33.69
C VAL A 16 9.84 -15.38 -34.09
N LYS A 17 9.24 -16.07 -35.08
CA LYS A 17 7.86 -15.80 -35.48
C LYS A 17 6.86 -16.17 -34.38
N HIS A 18 7.07 -17.29 -33.69
CA HIS A 18 6.17 -17.71 -32.61
C HIS A 18 6.28 -16.83 -31.36
N THR A 19 7.46 -16.35 -30.99
CA THR A 19 7.61 -15.44 -29.85
C THR A 19 6.98 -14.08 -30.13
N LEU A 20 7.18 -13.50 -31.33
CA LEU A 20 6.59 -12.21 -31.69
C LEU A 20 5.06 -12.22 -31.75
N VAL A 21 4.45 -13.30 -32.24
CA VAL A 21 2.98 -13.43 -32.30
C VAL A 21 2.38 -13.73 -30.91
N GLY A 22 3.09 -14.49 -30.07
CA GLY A 22 2.64 -14.77 -28.70
C GLY A 22 2.62 -13.52 -27.80
N PHE A 23 3.62 -12.65 -27.93
CA PHE A 23 3.71 -11.41 -27.13
C PHE A 23 2.65 -10.37 -27.49
N SER A 24 2.21 -10.31 -28.75
CA SER A 24 1.20 -9.32 -29.16
C SER A 24 -0.21 -9.70 -28.67
N GLN A 25 -0.53 -11.00 -28.59
CA GLN A 25 -1.84 -11.44 -28.11
C GLN A 25 -1.99 -11.33 -26.59
N SER A 26 -0.93 -11.57 -25.81
CA SER A 26 -0.97 -11.36 -24.36
C SER A 26 -1.13 -9.88 -24.01
N PHE A 27 -0.46 -8.97 -24.74
CA PHE A 27 -0.63 -7.52 -24.54
C PHE A 27 -2.04 -7.02 -24.91
N LEU A 28 -2.61 -7.53 -26.00
CA LEU A 28 -3.99 -7.21 -26.40
C LEU A 28 -5.01 -7.73 -25.40
N TYR A 29 -4.79 -8.92 -24.86
CA TYR A 29 -5.63 -9.51 -23.83
C TYR A 29 -5.57 -8.72 -22.51
N GLU A 30 -4.37 -8.33 -22.06
CA GLU A 30 -4.20 -7.50 -20.85
C GLU A 30 -4.81 -6.10 -21.01
N ALA A 31 -4.64 -5.47 -22.18
CA ALA A 31 -5.23 -4.17 -22.48
C ALA A 31 -6.77 -4.22 -22.56
N MET A 32 -7.34 -5.27 -23.13
CA MET A 32 -8.79 -5.43 -23.27
C MET A 32 -9.47 -5.76 -21.94
N HIS A 33 -8.78 -6.48 -21.05
CA HIS A 33 -9.31 -6.88 -19.73
C HIS A 33 -8.85 -5.97 -18.58
N ASN A 34 -8.11 -4.89 -18.85
CA ASN A 34 -7.59 -3.94 -17.85
C ASN A 34 -6.83 -4.63 -16.69
N PHE A 35 -6.20 -5.77 -16.94
CA PHE A 35 -5.30 -6.38 -15.95
C PHE A 35 -4.03 -5.51 -15.89
N GLY A 36 -3.68 -5.02 -14.71
CA GLY A 36 -2.44 -4.25 -14.46
C GLY A 36 -2.54 -2.71 -14.59
N LEU A 37 -3.61 -2.18 -15.19
CA LEU A 37 -3.76 -0.71 -15.38
C LEU A 37 -4.49 0.02 -14.23
N GLY A 38 -5.00 -0.71 -13.24
CA GLY A 38 -5.74 -0.13 -12.12
C GLY A 38 -7.05 0.55 -12.55
N LYS A 39 -7.90 0.90 -11.59
CA LYS A 39 -9.13 1.66 -11.89
C LYS A 39 -8.73 3.07 -12.35
N ARG A 40 -9.32 3.57 -13.45
CA ARG A 40 -9.20 4.98 -13.87
C ARG A 40 -9.51 5.88 -12.68
N LEU A 41 -8.51 6.64 -12.23
CA LEU A 41 -8.68 7.60 -11.16
C LEU A 41 -9.60 8.74 -11.66
N PRO A 42 -10.60 9.17 -10.87
CA PRO A 42 -11.43 10.30 -11.25
C PRO A 42 -10.60 11.58 -11.37
N ASP A 43 -10.88 12.38 -12.38
CA ASP A 43 -10.14 13.61 -12.72
C ASP A 43 -10.28 14.67 -11.62
N TYR A 44 -9.24 14.79 -10.80
CA TYR A 44 -9.20 15.65 -9.60
C TYR A 44 -9.11 17.14 -9.93
N GLN A 45 -8.63 17.53 -11.11
CA GLN A 45 -8.43 18.94 -11.46
C GLN A 45 -9.75 19.70 -11.64
N ARG A 46 -10.83 19.01 -12.05
CA ARG A 46 -12.17 19.61 -12.12
C ARG A 46 -12.73 20.00 -10.74
N ILE A 47 -12.34 19.29 -9.69
CA ILE A 47 -12.94 19.42 -8.35
C ILE A 47 -12.29 20.55 -7.54
N PHE A 48 -10.98 20.80 -7.70
CA PHE A 48 -10.32 21.91 -7.00
C PHE A 48 -10.76 23.30 -7.51
N ASN A 49 -11.30 23.39 -8.73
CA ASN A 49 -11.87 24.63 -9.27
C ASN A 49 -13.23 25.02 -8.66
N GLU A 50 -13.89 24.12 -7.92
CA GLU A 50 -15.15 24.43 -7.20
C GLU A 50 -14.92 25.31 -5.97
N ALA A 51 -13.66 25.51 -5.53
CA ALA A 51 -13.34 26.38 -4.40
C ALA A 51 -13.42 27.90 -4.71
N LYS A 52 -13.82 28.28 -5.93
CA LYS A 52 -13.84 29.68 -6.40
C LYS A 52 -15.08 30.48 -5.94
N TYR A 53 -16.10 29.82 -5.39
CA TYR A 53 -17.34 30.45 -4.90
C TYR A 53 -17.68 29.99 -3.48
N PRO A 54 -18.34 30.81 -2.64
CA PRO A 54 -18.70 30.43 -1.29
C PRO A 54 -19.62 29.20 -1.32
N LYS A 55 -19.30 28.20 -0.49
CA LYS A 55 -20.09 26.97 -0.38
C LYS A 55 -21.53 27.31 0.02
N PRO A 56 -22.54 26.77 -0.67
CA PRO A 56 -23.94 26.92 -0.24
C PRO A 56 -24.12 26.33 1.17
N LEU A 57 -25.08 26.88 1.91
CA LEU A 57 -25.45 26.43 3.26
C LEU A 57 -25.63 24.90 3.31
N PRO A 58 -25.19 24.23 4.39
CA PRO A 58 -25.20 22.77 4.47
C PRO A 58 -26.62 22.23 4.27
N SER A 59 -26.89 21.61 3.12
CA SER A 59 -28.14 20.91 2.89
C SER A 59 -28.15 19.60 3.66
N THR A 60 -29.33 19.11 4.03
CA THR A 60 -29.59 17.82 4.71
C THR A 60 -29.11 16.57 3.95
N LYS A 61 -28.52 16.72 2.77
CA LYS A 61 -27.92 15.61 2.01
C LYS A 61 -26.53 15.31 2.56
N ALA A 62 -26.36 14.06 3.01
CA ALA A 62 -25.07 13.54 3.47
C ALA A 62 -23.96 13.90 2.47
N THR A 63 -22.88 14.52 2.96
CA THR A 63 -21.68 14.76 2.16
C THR A 63 -21.23 13.45 1.53
N PRO A 64 -20.97 13.40 0.22
CA PRO A 64 -20.50 12.19 -0.43
C PRO A 64 -19.22 11.72 0.26
N TYR A 65 -19.17 10.43 0.61
CA TYR A 65 -18.00 9.81 1.23
C TYR A 65 -16.81 9.95 0.27
N MET A 66 -15.89 10.85 0.60
CA MET A 66 -14.68 11.07 -0.18
C MET A 66 -13.61 10.10 0.29
N ARG A 67 -13.19 9.17 -0.58
CA ARG A 67 -12.11 8.24 -0.28
C ARG A 67 -10.81 9.03 -0.14
N SER A 68 -10.12 8.87 0.98
CA SER A 68 -8.80 9.46 1.23
C SER A 68 -7.84 9.15 0.07
N PRO A 69 -7.01 10.11 -0.38
CA PRO A 69 -5.96 9.86 -1.38
C PRO A 69 -4.82 8.98 -0.81
N PHE A 70 -4.82 8.75 0.50
CA PHE A 70 -3.90 7.87 1.18
C PHE A 70 -4.44 6.45 1.22
N GLU A 71 -3.63 5.49 0.79
CA GLU A 71 -3.85 4.10 1.10
C GLU A 71 -3.16 3.79 2.42
N ASN A 72 -3.97 3.42 3.40
CA ASN A 72 -3.52 3.18 4.75
C ASN A 72 -3.52 1.68 4.99
N ILE A 73 -2.38 1.13 5.42
CA ILE A 73 -2.29 -0.23 5.90
C ILE A 73 -2.07 -0.20 7.40
N TYR A 74 -2.95 -0.93 8.10
CA TYR A 74 -2.95 -1.05 9.54
C TYR A 74 -2.70 -2.51 9.92
N GLN A 75 -1.97 -2.72 11.01
CA GLN A 75 -1.81 -4.04 11.62
C GLN A 75 -2.02 -3.91 13.13
N GLY A 76 -2.74 -4.87 13.70
CA GLY A 76 -3.21 -4.81 15.08
C GLY A 76 -4.47 -3.96 15.23
N SER A 77 -4.82 -3.62 16.47
CA SER A 77 -6.01 -2.83 16.78
C SER A 77 -5.63 -1.73 17.75
N ARG A 78 -5.95 -0.49 17.40
CA ARG A 78 -5.69 0.67 18.25
C ARG A 78 -6.59 0.60 19.49
N ARG A 79 -5.99 0.61 20.66
CA ARG A 79 -6.70 0.61 21.95
C ARG A 79 -6.72 2.02 22.54
N ARG A 80 -7.62 2.23 23.50
CA ARG A 80 -7.81 3.53 24.16
C ARG A 80 -6.55 3.99 24.91
N ASN A 81 -5.82 3.05 25.51
CA ASN A 81 -4.60 3.29 26.28
C ASN A 81 -3.32 3.03 25.46
N ASP A 82 -3.38 3.17 24.13
CA ASP A 82 -2.19 3.00 23.29
C ASP A 82 -1.31 4.25 23.33
N ARG A 83 -0.07 4.09 23.79
CA ARG A 83 0.98 5.09 23.74
C ARG A 83 1.71 5.01 22.41
N ARG A 84 1.81 6.14 21.70
CA ARG A 84 2.60 6.23 20.47
C ARG A 84 4.09 6.22 20.82
N VAL A 85 4.82 5.23 20.32
CA VAL A 85 6.28 5.08 20.54
C VAL A 85 7.10 5.51 19.34
N TYR A 86 6.50 5.55 18.15
CA TYR A 86 7.18 5.98 16.93
C TYR A 86 6.25 6.79 16.03
N ARG A 87 6.82 7.83 15.44
CA ARG A 87 6.19 8.58 14.34
C ARG A 87 7.29 9.09 13.42
N ARG A 88 7.20 8.72 12.14
CA ARG A 88 8.03 9.32 11.11
C ARG A 88 7.19 9.65 9.89
N SER A 89 7.17 10.92 9.54
CA SER A 89 6.63 11.39 8.27
C SER A 89 7.76 11.43 7.25
N PHE A 90 7.42 11.23 5.99
CA PHE A 90 8.38 11.22 4.90
C PHE A 90 7.78 11.88 3.66
N ASP A 91 8.63 12.58 2.93
CA ASP A 91 8.32 13.24 1.68
C ASP A 91 9.58 13.19 0.81
N TYR A 92 9.55 12.30 -0.19
CA TYR A 92 10.64 12.09 -1.12
C TYR A 92 10.16 12.38 -2.54
N GLU A 93 10.94 13.18 -3.27
CA GLU A 93 10.67 13.51 -4.65
C GLU A 93 10.67 12.27 -5.56
N ALA A 94 9.99 12.41 -6.70
CA ALA A 94 9.94 11.35 -7.70
C ALA A 94 11.33 11.03 -8.27
N GLN A 95 11.64 9.74 -8.40
CA GLN A 95 12.89 9.28 -9.01
C GLN A 95 12.61 8.54 -10.32
N SER A 96 13.49 8.71 -11.31
CA SER A 96 13.35 8.10 -12.65
C SER A 96 13.44 6.58 -12.66
N THR A 97 14.13 5.98 -11.68
CA THR A 97 14.27 4.51 -11.53
C THR A 97 13.28 3.91 -10.53
N GLY A 98 12.50 4.74 -9.84
CA GLY A 98 11.77 4.36 -8.63
C GLY A 98 12.67 4.37 -7.41
N HIS A 99 12.08 4.25 -6.22
CA HIS A 99 12.82 4.28 -4.96
C HIS A 99 12.14 3.53 -3.82
N GLN A 100 12.94 3.15 -2.84
CA GLN A 100 12.52 2.41 -1.67
C GLN A 100 12.96 3.12 -0.40
N VAL A 101 12.07 3.18 0.58
CA VAL A 101 12.37 3.70 1.91
C VAL A 101 12.11 2.63 2.95
N LEU A 102 13.03 2.54 3.90
CA LEU A 102 12.98 1.62 5.01
C LEU A 102 12.78 2.36 6.33
N PHE A 103 11.79 1.91 7.10
CA PHE A 103 11.57 2.32 8.49
C PHE A 103 11.69 1.09 9.38
N GLU A 104 12.46 1.19 10.45
CA GLU A 104 12.59 0.13 11.42
C GLU A 104 12.73 0.70 12.82
N GLY A 105 12.44 -0.15 13.81
CA GLY A 105 12.63 0.19 15.21
C GLY A 105 12.34 -1.00 16.11
N THR A 106 13.00 -1.00 17.26
CA THR A 106 12.86 -1.99 18.33
C THR A 106 12.50 -1.25 19.60
N PHE A 107 11.57 -1.78 20.37
CA PHE A 107 11.03 -1.16 21.59
C PHE A 107 10.99 -2.17 22.73
N ASP A 108 11.03 -1.69 23.97
CA ASP A 108 10.90 -2.52 25.16
C ASP A 108 9.45 -2.93 25.46
N CYS A 109 8.52 -2.64 24.55
CA CYS A 109 7.09 -2.93 24.66
C CYS A 109 6.60 -3.73 23.46
N LYS A 110 5.57 -4.56 23.67
CA LYS A 110 4.84 -5.18 22.56
C LYS A 110 4.01 -4.13 21.84
N ILE A 111 4.23 -4.04 20.54
CA ILE A 111 3.46 -3.17 19.65
C ILE A 111 2.02 -3.67 19.64
N SER A 112 1.06 -2.79 19.93
CA SER A 112 -0.36 -3.09 19.86
C SER A 112 -0.96 -2.76 18.50
N HIS A 113 -0.45 -1.69 17.88
CA HIS A 113 -0.95 -1.19 16.62
C HIS A 113 0.13 -0.45 15.83
N ILE A 114 0.17 -0.69 14.52
CA ILE A 114 1.02 0.03 13.58
C ILE A 114 0.18 0.51 12.40
N ALA A 115 0.45 1.74 11.96
CA ALA A 115 -0.20 2.39 10.84
C ALA A 115 0.85 2.94 9.89
N ALA A 116 0.78 2.55 8.61
CA ALA A 116 1.54 3.19 7.55
C ALA A 116 0.57 3.76 6.51
N GLU A 117 0.75 5.03 6.21
CA GLU A 117 -0.11 5.80 5.30
C GLU A 117 0.77 6.29 4.16
N THR A 118 0.43 5.98 2.91
CA THR A 118 1.13 6.46 1.72
C THR A 118 0.14 7.10 0.76
N LYS A 119 0.56 8.12 0.02
CA LYS A 119 -0.26 8.73 -1.03
C LYS A 119 -0.16 7.90 -2.32
N GLY A 120 -1.28 7.66 -3.00
CA GLY A 120 -1.27 7.12 -4.37
C GLY A 120 -1.11 5.60 -4.49
N GLY A 121 -1.50 4.83 -3.47
CA GLY A 121 -1.53 3.36 -3.55
C GLY A 121 -0.16 2.68 -3.66
N ILE A 122 0.85 3.32 -3.08
CA ILE A 122 2.22 2.81 -3.06
C ILE A 122 2.30 1.55 -2.20
N PRO A 123 2.83 0.43 -2.70
CA PRO A 123 3.00 -0.80 -1.93
C PRO A 123 3.76 -0.59 -0.62
N ILE A 124 3.18 -1.10 0.48
CA ILE A 124 3.79 -1.12 1.81
C ILE A 124 3.92 -2.58 2.26
N LEU A 125 5.11 -2.94 2.73
CA LEU A 125 5.42 -4.26 3.27
C LEU A 125 5.76 -4.14 4.75
N PHE A 126 5.10 -4.94 5.58
CA PHE A 126 5.40 -5.07 7.01
C PHE A 126 6.19 -6.33 7.30
N ARG A 127 7.16 -6.24 8.21
CA ARG A 127 7.74 -7.37 8.94
C ARG A 127 7.75 -7.03 10.43
N GLY A 128 7.42 -8.01 11.28
CA GLY A 128 7.15 -7.75 12.69
C GLY A 128 5.87 -6.93 12.87
N GLY A 129 5.90 -5.93 13.74
CA GLY A 129 4.78 -5.02 14.02
C GLY A 129 3.90 -5.51 15.16
N ALA A 130 2.58 -5.46 15.01
CA ALA A 130 1.66 -5.77 16.11
C ALA A 130 1.89 -7.18 16.68
N GLY A 131 2.01 -7.27 18.01
CA GLY A 131 2.35 -8.49 18.76
C GLY A 131 3.86 -8.69 18.97
N TYR A 132 4.71 -8.01 18.20
CA TYR A 132 6.18 -8.05 18.31
C TYR A 132 6.71 -6.83 19.06
N ASN A 133 7.96 -6.89 19.49
CA ASN A 133 8.71 -5.78 20.08
C ASN A 133 9.54 -4.99 19.05
N TYR A 134 9.45 -5.35 17.77
CA TYR A 134 10.13 -4.67 16.67
C TYR A 134 9.21 -4.54 15.47
N PHE A 135 9.53 -3.60 14.58
CA PHE A 135 8.87 -3.48 13.29
C PHE A 135 9.86 -3.13 12.18
N LYS A 136 9.48 -3.50 10.95
CA LYS A 136 10.14 -3.10 9.72
C LYS A 136 9.06 -2.78 8.69
N VAL A 137 9.06 -1.55 8.18
CA VAL A 137 8.16 -1.07 7.14
C VAL A 137 8.98 -0.70 5.92
N ILE A 138 8.66 -1.33 4.81
CA ILE A 138 9.31 -1.07 3.53
C ILE A 138 8.26 -0.46 2.61
N VAL A 139 8.51 0.75 2.13
CA VAL A 139 7.66 1.44 1.16
C VAL A 139 8.39 1.50 -0.17
N LYS A 140 7.77 1.04 -1.26
CA LYS A 140 8.39 0.96 -2.59
C LYS A 140 7.58 1.75 -3.61
N ALA A 141 8.10 2.88 -4.06
CA ALA A 141 7.50 3.66 -5.14
C ALA A 141 8.07 3.25 -6.50
N PRO A 142 7.21 3.10 -7.53
CA PRO A 142 7.66 2.92 -8.91
C PRO A 142 8.29 4.20 -9.46
N ALA A 143 8.92 4.09 -10.64
CA ALA A 143 9.50 5.23 -11.34
C ALA A 143 8.49 6.38 -11.55
N GLY A 144 8.98 7.61 -11.43
CA GLY A 144 8.20 8.84 -11.64
C GLY A 144 7.19 9.15 -10.53
N HIS A 145 7.09 8.34 -9.46
CA HIS A 145 6.17 8.58 -8.36
C HIS A 145 6.88 9.21 -7.15
N GLN A 146 6.25 10.21 -6.57
CA GLN A 146 6.64 10.81 -5.29
C GLN A 146 6.22 9.87 -4.14
N LEU A 147 7.05 9.73 -3.12
CA LEU A 147 6.74 8.91 -1.95
C LEU A 147 6.51 9.81 -0.76
N THR A 148 5.24 9.99 -0.41
CA THR A 148 4.79 10.80 0.71
C THR A 148 3.93 9.98 1.64
N GLY A 149 4.10 10.20 2.95
CA GLY A 149 3.38 9.39 3.91
C GLY A 149 3.83 9.53 5.35
N THR A 150 3.31 8.65 6.20
CA THR A 150 3.67 8.60 7.61
C THR A 150 3.58 7.18 8.15
N VAL A 151 4.56 6.79 8.96
CA VAL A 151 4.55 5.56 9.76
C VAL A 151 4.35 5.92 11.22
N ARG A 152 3.43 5.24 11.90
CA ARG A 152 3.11 5.43 13.32
C ARG A 152 3.03 4.08 14.02
N VAL A 153 3.69 3.95 15.16
CA VAL A 153 3.71 2.72 15.97
C VAL A 153 3.25 3.04 17.38
N TYR A 154 2.43 2.16 17.92
CA TYR A 154 1.83 2.28 19.24
C TYR A 154 2.10 1.02 20.06
N CYS A 155 2.36 1.21 21.34
CA CYS A 155 2.39 0.17 22.35
C CYS A 155 1.24 0.39 23.34
N LEU A 156 0.83 -0.68 24.02
CA LEU A 156 -0.03 -0.56 25.20
C LEU A 156 0.73 0.15 26.32
N ASP A 157 0.09 1.12 26.97
CA ASP A 157 0.65 1.79 28.13
C ASP A 157 0.47 0.94 29.39
N SER A 158 1.59 0.62 30.05
CA SER A 158 1.75 -0.16 31.29
C SER A 158 1.51 -1.69 31.27
N THR A 159 2.31 -2.36 32.10
CA THR A 159 2.44 -3.81 32.31
C THR A 159 1.23 -4.49 32.96
N ASP A 160 0.32 -3.74 33.59
CA ASP A 160 -0.86 -4.30 34.29
C ASP A 160 -2.09 -4.47 33.38
N ASP A 161 -2.16 -3.72 32.28
CA ASP A 161 -3.32 -3.72 31.39
C ASP A 161 -3.35 -4.93 30.45
N TYR A 162 -2.19 -5.52 30.08
CA TYR A 162 -2.16 -6.72 29.23
C TYR A 162 -2.90 -7.91 29.87
N ARG A 163 -2.72 -8.12 31.18
CA ARG A 163 -3.35 -9.22 31.93
C ARG A 163 -4.86 -8.97 32.10
N LYS A 164 -5.25 -7.73 32.47
CA LYS A 164 -6.67 -7.36 32.64
C LYS A 164 -7.44 -7.44 31.32
N GLU A 165 -6.86 -6.99 30.21
CA GLU A 165 -7.52 -7.01 28.90
C GLU A 165 -7.65 -8.43 28.34
N SER A 166 -6.62 -9.28 28.49
CA SER A 166 -6.68 -10.71 28.12
C SER A 166 -7.82 -11.42 28.87
N LEU A 167 -7.99 -11.13 30.16
CA LEU A 167 -9.05 -11.73 30.97
C LEU A 167 -10.45 -11.22 30.54
N ARG A 168 -10.58 -9.94 30.23
CA ARG A 168 -11.82 -9.33 29.72
C ARG A 168 -12.23 -9.88 28.36
N SER A 169 -11.29 -10.03 27.43
CA SER A 169 -11.55 -10.60 26.11
C SER A 169 -11.99 -12.06 26.19
N ARG A 170 -11.45 -12.85 27.13
CA ARG A 170 -11.92 -14.22 27.37
C ARG A 170 -13.34 -14.22 27.92
N TYR A 171 -13.61 -13.43 28.96
CA TYR A 171 -14.93 -13.36 29.57
C TYR A 171 -16.04 -13.00 28.56
N ASN A 172 -15.78 -12.05 27.66
CA ASN A 172 -16.74 -11.64 26.63
C ASN A 172 -16.97 -12.70 25.54
N ASN A 173 -16.04 -13.63 25.35
CA ASN A 173 -16.22 -14.76 24.42
C ASN A 173 -17.04 -15.91 25.04
N TYR A 174 -17.22 -15.94 26.37
CA TYR A 174 -18.06 -16.91 27.06
C TYR A 174 -19.49 -16.41 27.35
N THR A 175 -19.76 -15.14 27.09
CA THR A 175 -21.05 -14.47 27.36
C THR A 175 -21.83 -14.15 26.09
N LYS A 176 -21.42 -14.73 24.95
CA LYS A 176 -22.16 -14.74 23.69
C LYS A 176 -22.73 -16.11 23.40
#